data_AF-A0A3G9G637-F1
#
_entry.id   AF-A0A3G9G637-F1
#
_cell.length_a   1.000
_cell.length_b   1.000
_cell.length_c   1.000
_cell.angle_alpha   90.00
_cell.angle_beta   90.00
_cell.angle_gamma   90.00
#
_symmetry.space_group_name_H-M   'P 1'
#
loop_
_entity.id
_entity.type
_entity.pdbx_description
1 polymer ?
#
loop_
_entity_poly.entity_id
_entity_poly.type
_entity_poly.pdbx_seq_one_letter_code
_entity_poly.pdbx_strand_id
1 'polypeptide(L)'
;MWTFLTIVAGVFVTIGLGGLIWGVTGRTEARRKQGLRMLQTGMAAGGTCLLLKGFSGDTESIIYGAVLLVFGTAVTGIGPKADKGGKPEA
;
A
#
# COMPACT_ATOMS: atom_id res chain seq x y z
N MET A 1 10.70 17.92 -12.63
CA MET A 1 10.32 17.67 -11.22
C MET A 1 9.06 16.80 -11.11
N TRP A 2 7.95 17.16 -11.76
CA TRP A 2 6.67 16.42 -11.67
C TRP A 2 6.69 15.00 -12.24
N THR A 3 7.43 14.77 -13.33
CA THR A 3 7.62 13.42 -13.91
C THR A 3 8.36 12.49 -12.95
N PHE A 4 9.34 13.02 -12.22
CA PHE A 4 10.07 12.25 -11.20
C PHE A 4 9.14 11.78 -10.07
N LEU A 5 8.25 12.66 -9.59
CA LEU A 5 7.24 12.28 -8.58
C LEU A 5 6.31 11.17 -9.06
N THR A 6 5.95 11.17 -10.35
CA THR A 6 5.09 10.13 -10.94
C THR A 6 5.82 8.78 -10.98
N ILE A 7 7.09 8.78 -11.40
CA ILE A 7 7.92 7.56 -11.44
C ILE A 7 8.12 7.00 -10.02
N VAL A 8 8.47 7.87 -9.07
CA VAL A 8 8.64 7.49 -7.66
C VAL A 8 7.33 6.95 -7.07
N ALA A 9 6.20 7.58 -7.36
CA ALA A 9 4.89 7.08 -6.94
C ALA A 9 4.62 5.68 -7.51
N GLY A 10 4.90 5.46 -8.80
CA GLY A 10 4.76 4.16 -9.44
C GLY A 10 5.61 3.07 -8.78
N VAL A 11 6.86 3.39 -8.41
CA VAL A 11 7.76 2.47 -7.69
C VAL A 11 7.21 2.11 -6.31
N PHE A 12 6.72 3.10 -5.53
CA PHE A 12 6.15 2.83 -4.22
C PHE A 12 4.88 1.97 -4.28
N VAL A 13 4.01 2.23 -5.27
CA VAL A 13 2.79 1.44 -5.50
C VAL A 13 3.13 0.01 -5.90
N THR A 14 4.11 -0.19 -6.78
CA THR A 14 4.54 -1.54 -7.18
C THR A 14 5.16 -2.32 -6.04
N ILE A 15 5.99 -1.69 -5.20
CA ILE A 15 6.52 -2.31 -3.97
C ILE A 15 5.37 -2.67 -3.02
N GLY A 16 4.39 -1.78 -2.84
CA GLY A 16 3.23 -2.03 -2.00
C GLY A 16 2.39 -3.21 -2.49
N LEU A 17 2.10 -3.30 -3.79
CA LEU A 17 1.41 -4.43 -4.42
C LEU A 17 2.22 -5.73 -4.28
N GLY A 18 3.54 -5.67 -4.47
CA GLY A 18 4.43 -6.81 -4.22
C GLY A 18 4.35 -7.30 -2.77
N GLY A 19 4.31 -6.37 -1.81
CA GLY A 19 4.09 -6.66 -0.39
C GLY A 19 2.75 -7.35 -0.13
N LEU A 20 1.68 -6.91 -0.79
CA LEU A 20 0.37 -7.57 -0.69
C LEU A 20 0.41 -9.00 -1.25
N ILE A 21 0.96 -9.20 -2.44
CA ILE A 21 1.07 -10.54 -3.06
C ILE A 21 1.90 -11.45 -2.16
N TRP A 22 3.05 -10.98 -1.67
CA TRP A 22 3.90 -11.74 -0.75
C TRP A 22 3.22 -12.03 0.59
N GLY A 23 2.43 -11.08 1.10
CA GLY A 23 1.66 -11.25 2.33
C GLY A 23 0.51 -12.24 2.20
N VAL A 24 -0.22 -12.22 1.07
CA VAL A 24 -1.36 -13.11 0.80
C VAL A 24 -0.90 -14.54 0.49
N THR A 25 0.24 -14.69 -0.19
CA THR A 25 0.84 -16.00 -0.49
C THR A 25 1.64 -16.59 0.69
N GLY A 26 1.91 -15.80 1.72
CA GLY A 26 2.63 -16.24 2.91
C GLY A 26 1.80 -17.18 3.79
N ARG A 27 2.32 -18.38 4.07
CA ARG A 27 1.71 -19.33 5.01
C ARG A 27 1.71 -18.88 6.47
N THR A 28 2.55 -17.91 6.85
CA THR A 28 2.69 -17.44 8.24
C THR A 28 2.04 -16.08 8.47
N GLU A 29 1.37 -15.91 9.62
CA GLU A 29 0.76 -14.64 10.01
C GLU A 29 1.76 -13.48 10.05
N ALA A 30 3.01 -13.74 10.44
CA ALA A 30 4.08 -12.76 10.47
C ALA A 30 4.36 -12.17 9.07
N ARG A 31 4.42 -13.02 8.03
CA ARG A 31 4.59 -12.57 6.64
C ARG A 31 3.38 -11.81 6.14
N ARG A 32 2.17 -12.26 6.49
CA ARG A 32 0.93 -11.58 6.10
C ARG A 32 0.84 -10.17 6.70
N LYS A 33 1.21 -10.01 7.98
CA LYS A 33 1.29 -8.70 8.66
C LYS A 33 2.37 -7.79 8.07
N GLN A 34 3.54 -8.35 7.75
CA GLN A 34 4.62 -7.58 7.14
C GLN A 34 4.29 -7.14 5.71
N GLY A 35 3.68 -8.02 4.92
CA GLY A 35 3.20 -7.71 3.58
C GLY A 35 2.11 -6.62 3.56
N LEU A 36 1.15 -6.68 4.49
CA LEU A 36 0.14 -5.64 4.68
C LEU A 36 0.74 -4.29 5.10
N ARG A 37 1.79 -4.29 5.94
CA ARG A 37 2.52 -3.06 6.28
C ARG A 37 3.25 -2.48 5.07
N MET A 38 3.94 -3.32 4.28
CA MET A 38 4.59 -2.89 3.04
C MET A 38 3.59 -2.31 2.04
N LEU A 39 2.41 -2.91 1.93
CA LEU A 39 1.31 -2.35 1.14
C LEU A 39 0.92 -0.96 1.64
N GLN A 40 0.65 -0.83 2.94
CA GLN A 40 0.22 0.44 3.51
C GLN A 40 1.27 1.54 3.31
N THR A 41 2.55 1.23 3.55
CA THR A 41 3.63 2.21 3.35
C THR A 41 3.83 2.56 1.88
N GLY A 42 3.76 1.58 0.98
CA GLY A 42 3.88 1.80 -0.47
C GLY A 42 2.73 2.64 -1.02
N MET A 43 1.50 2.35 -0.61
CA MET A 43 0.31 3.12 -1.02
C MET A 43 0.28 4.52 -0.40
N ALA A 44 0.72 4.68 0.84
CA ALA A 44 0.82 6.00 1.49
C ALA A 44 1.90 6.87 0.87
N ALA A 45 3.10 6.32 0.63
CA ALA A 45 4.18 7.05 -0.01
C ALA A 45 3.83 7.40 -1.47
N GLY A 46 3.30 6.44 -2.23
CA GLY A 46 2.85 6.67 -3.60
C GLY A 46 1.72 7.69 -3.70
N GLY A 47 0.72 7.59 -2.82
CA GLY A 47 -0.39 8.54 -2.73
C GLY A 47 0.07 9.95 -2.37
N THR A 48 0.98 10.09 -1.41
CA THR A 48 1.57 11.38 -1.03
C THR A 48 2.35 12.02 -2.17
N CYS A 49 3.13 11.24 -2.93
CA CYS A 49 3.83 11.75 -4.12
C CYS A 49 2.88 12.27 -5.19
N LEU A 50 1.73 11.60 -5.42
CA LEU A 50 0.72 12.05 -6.38
C LEU A 50 -0.08 13.26 -5.88
N LEU A 51 -0.39 13.32 -4.58
CA LEU A 51 -0.99 14.52 -3.96
C LEU A 51 -0.06 15.73 -4.08
N LEU A 52 1.24 15.54 -3.86
CA LEU A 52 2.24 16.59 -4.06
C LEU A 52 2.33 17.01 -5.53
N LYS A 53 2.21 16.06 -6.48
CA LYS A 53 2.11 16.39 -7.91
C LYS A 53 0.86 17.23 -8.21
N GLY A 54 -0.23 17.05 -7.47
CA GLY A 54 -1.45 17.85 -7.60
C GLY A 54 -1.26 19.37 -7.50
N PHE A 55 -0.22 19.84 -6.80
CA PHE A 55 0.13 21.27 -6.77
C PHE A 55 0.59 21.83 -8.13
N SER A 56 0.83 20.98 -9.13
CA SER A 56 1.08 21.40 -10.51
C SER A 56 -0.20 21.75 -11.28
N GLY A 57 -1.38 21.71 -10.65
CA GLY A 57 -2.68 21.93 -11.29
C GLY A 57 -3.30 20.67 -11.90
N ASP A 58 -2.67 19.50 -11.70
CA ASP A 58 -3.15 18.23 -12.22
C ASP A 58 -4.09 17.55 -11.20
N THR A 59 -5.39 17.82 -11.35
CA THR A 59 -6.43 17.29 -10.46
C THR A 59 -6.53 15.76 -10.51
N GLU A 60 -6.18 15.12 -11.63
CA GLU A 60 -6.19 13.66 -11.73
C GLU A 60 -5.20 13.03 -10.75
N SER A 61 -4.01 13.62 -10.63
CA SER A 61 -2.99 13.16 -9.68
C SER A 61 -3.47 13.25 -8.22
N ILE A 62 -4.31 14.24 -7.89
CA ILE A 62 -4.92 14.35 -6.55
C ILE A 62 -5.90 13.20 -6.32
N ILE A 63 -6.76 12.90 -7.30
CA ILE A 63 -7.76 11.83 -7.22
C ILE A 63 -7.05 10.48 -7.08
N TYR A 64 -6.08 10.18 -7.94
CA TYR A 64 -5.31 8.93 -7.84
C TYR A 64 -4.55 8.83 -6.53
N GLY A 65 -3.99 9.93 -6.03
CA GLY A 65 -3.32 9.97 -4.72
C GLY A 65 -4.26 9.62 -3.57
N ALA A 66 -5.47 10.20 -3.55
CA ALA A 66 -6.49 9.90 -2.56
C ALA A 66 -7.00 8.46 -2.65
N VAL A 67 -7.23 7.94 -3.86
CA VAL A 67 -7.65 6.55 -4.08
C VAL A 67 -6.60 5.57 -3.57
N LEU A 68 -5.31 5.82 -3.79
CA LEU A 68 -4.24 4.95 -3.26
C LEU A 68 -4.24 4.91 -1.73
N LEU A 69 -4.46 6.06 -1.07
CA LEU A 69 -4.54 6.14 0.39
C LEU A 69 -5.74 5.36 0.94
N VAL A 70 -6.91 5.49 0.31
CA VAL A 70 -8.11 4.74 0.67
C VAL A 70 -7.90 3.25 0.43
N PHE A 71 -7.29 2.87 -0.69
CA PHE A 71 -6.98 1.48 -0.99
C PHE A 71 -6.05 0.85 0.05
N GLY A 72 -4.93 1.52 0.36
CA GLY A 72 -3.96 1.03 1.35
C GLY A 72 -4.55 0.86 2.75
N THR A 73 -5.43 1.78 3.17
CA THR A 73 -6.12 1.72 4.47
C THR A 73 -7.27 0.70 4.50
N ALA A 74 -8.05 0.59 3.42
CA ALA A 74 -9.12 -0.40 3.31
C ALA A 74 -8.57 -1.83 3.30
N VAL A 75 -7.51 -2.10 2.55
CA VAL A 75 -6.91 -3.44 2.48
C VAL A 75 -6.26 -3.85 3.79
N THR A 76 -5.67 -2.90 4.53
CA THR A 76 -5.17 -3.18 5.89
C THR A 76 -6.30 -3.41 6.90
N GLY A 77 -7.45 -2.76 6.74
CA GLY A 77 -8.64 -2.98 7.56
C GLY A 77 -9.36 -4.32 7.31
N ILE A 78 -9.27 -4.84 6.08
CA ILE A 78 -9.83 -6.15 5.66
C ILE A 78 -8.84 -7.31 5.92
N GLY A 79 -7.56 -7.02 6.13
CA GLY A 79 -6.54 -8.00 6.48
C GLY A 79 -6.96 -8.85 7.70
N PRO A 80 -6.56 -10.14 7.75
CA PRO A 80 -7.03 -11.08 8.76
C PRO A 80 -6.81 -10.49 10.16
N LYS A 81 -7.91 -10.34 10.90
CA LYS A 81 -7.84 -10.09 12.33
C LYS A 81 -7.29 -11.36 12.96
N ALA A 82 -6.20 -11.23 13.70
CA ALA A 82 -5.58 -12.34 14.41
C ALA A 82 -6.67 -13.17 15.09
N ASP A 83 -6.77 -14.45 14.74
CA ASP A 83 -7.55 -15.36 15.54
C ASP A 83 -6.93 -15.35 16.92
N LYS A 84 -7.74 -15.10 17.95
CA LYS A 84 -7.33 -15.23 19.35
C LYS A 84 -7.05 -16.70 19.74
N GLY A 85 -6.89 -17.59 18.76
CA GLY A 85 -6.49 -18.98 18.93
C GLY A 85 -5.01 -19.11 18.65
N GLY A 86 -4.17 -18.77 19.63
CA GLY A 86 -2.74 -19.01 19.56
C GLY A 86 -2.44 -20.51 19.48
N LYS A 87 -2.39 -21.08 18.28
CA LYS A 87 -1.58 -22.25 17.97
C LYS A 87 -1.05 -22.12 16.54
N PRO A 88 0.27 -22.21 16.32
CA PRO A 88 0.81 -22.43 14.99
C PRO A 88 0.39 -23.84 14.54
N GLU A 89 -0.36 -23.93 13.45
CA GLU A 89 -0.52 -25.22 12.78
C GLU A 89 0.82 -25.61 12.13
N ALA A 90 1.21 -26.85 12.40
CA ALA A 90 2.48 -27.49 12.07
C ALA A 90 2.59 -27.87 10.59
#